data_AF-A0A8H7N595-F1
#
_entry.id   AF-A0A8H7N595-F1
#
_cell.length_a   1.000
_cell.length_b   1.000
_cell.length_c   1.000
_cell.angle_alpha   90.00
_cell.angle_beta   90.00
_cell.angle_gamma   90.00
#
_symmetry.space_group_name_H-M   'P 1'
#
loop_
_entity.id
_entity.type
_entity.pdbx_description
1 polymer ?
#
loop_
_entity_poly.entity_id
_entity_poly.type
_entity_poly.pdbx_seq_one_letter_code
_entity_poly.pdbx_strand_id
1 'polypeptide(L)'
;MCTATHTQPATCEFKCGNWCAPALPDWKDKSSCLNAAKTCSLQIASCFKTAGWPKAIECFDFSKWCGQVEEYCHNDCPSGNCGKTDCWNKRKPSGSNGTPPTVSTTVYPCPATSTMATSVARPSTTSHCAPTPTNICKQPTNTDWGYGPGKPVAGVPLPVVGCNDNKKDWKSNPFKFYNHPDSRSCQSFTWNQRPNVCADACQEQYEDCVDTYVQSCNDQSWRNGSKYHKRTNDNGGCAASNTGSEWRKSGCDKVHCWGQGGNDGNTAKKRCKAQYQDCLAVNKNVQPSDQCQSWCDAKGN
;
A
#
# COMPACT_ATOMS: atom_id res chain seq x y z
N MET A 1 -40.52 -8.52 10.94
CA MET A 1 -39.57 -7.49 10.47
C MET A 1 -38.25 -8.20 10.20
N CYS A 2 -37.71 -7.99 9.01
CA CYS A 2 -36.45 -8.57 8.56
C CYS A 2 -35.44 -7.43 8.41
N THR A 3 -34.19 -7.70 8.74
CA THR A 3 -33.13 -6.68 8.75
C THR A 3 -32.07 -7.08 7.74
N ALA A 4 -31.79 -6.19 6.78
CA ALA A 4 -30.64 -6.31 5.90
C ALA A 4 -29.64 -5.22 6.28
N THR A 5 -28.41 -5.63 6.54
CA THR A 5 -27.29 -4.74 6.82
C THR A 5 -26.45 -4.64 5.54
N HIS A 6 -26.31 -3.44 5.00
CA HIS A 6 -25.47 -3.16 3.85
C HIS A 6 -24.37 -2.16 4.23
N THR A 7 -23.12 -2.54 4.05
CA THR A 7 -21.99 -1.61 4.21
C THR A 7 -21.83 -0.83 2.90
N GLN A 8 -22.14 0.46 2.91
CA GLN A 8 -21.83 1.34 1.79
C GLN A 8 -20.32 1.66 1.80
N PRO A 9 -19.59 1.35 0.72
CA PRO A 9 -18.19 1.72 0.62
C PRO A 9 -18.08 3.25 0.62
N ALA A 10 -17.15 3.80 1.41
CA ALA A 10 -16.81 5.20 1.33
C ALA A 10 -16.33 5.53 -0.10
N THR A 11 -16.73 6.68 -0.64
CA THR A 11 -16.19 7.18 -1.91
C THR A 11 -14.67 7.37 -1.86
N CYS A 12 -14.15 7.62 -0.65
CA CYS A 12 -12.73 7.67 -0.34
C CYS A 12 -12.50 7.08 1.06
N GLU A 13 -11.91 5.89 1.16
CA GLU A 13 -11.63 5.29 2.48
C GLU A 13 -10.43 5.95 3.16
N PHE A 14 -9.45 6.38 2.36
CA PHE A 14 -8.31 7.17 2.82
C PHE A 14 -7.96 8.23 1.78
N LYS A 15 -7.74 9.48 2.20
CA LYS A 15 -7.38 10.59 1.30
C LYS A 15 -6.00 11.16 1.62
N CYS A 16 -5.20 11.36 0.58
CA CYS A 16 -3.91 12.06 0.65
C CYS A 16 -3.85 13.08 -0.50
N GLY A 17 -4.07 14.35 -0.22
CA GLY A 17 -4.06 15.40 -1.26
C GLY A 17 -5.04 15.11 -2.40
N ASN A 18 -4.51 15.00 -3.62
CA ASN A 18 -5.28 14.67 -4.83
C ASN A 18 -5.58 13.18 -4.98
N TRP A 19 -4.92 12.33 -4.19
CA TRP A 19 -5.11 10.89 -4.22
C TRP A 19 -6.21 10.43 -3.26
N CYS A 20 -6.88 9.37 -3.67
CA CYS A 20 -7.97 8.77 -2.92
C CYS A 20 -7.93 7.24 -3.02
N ALA A 21 -7.88 6.57 -1.87
CA ALA A 21 -7.98 5.13 -1.75
C ALA A 21 -9.43 4.68 -2.01
N PRO A 22 -9.66 3.77 -2.98
CA PRO A 22 -10.93 3.06 -3.07
C PRO A 22 -11.19 2.28 -1.78
N ALA A 23 -12.47 2.04 -1.50
CA ALA A 23 -12.82 1.22 -0.35
C ALA A 23 -12.22 -0.19 -0.48
N LEU A 24 -11.56 -0.65 0.58
CA LEU A 24 -11.09 -2.02 0.70
C LEU A 24 -12.30 -2.98 0.62
N PRO A 25 -12.13 -4.18 0.03
CA PRO A 25 -13.15 -5.22 0.07
C PRO A 25 -13.64 -5.46 1.49
N ASP A 26 -14.89 -5.87 1.69
CA ASP A 26 -15.38 -6.26 3.01
C ASP A 26 -14.82 -7.65 3.41
N TRP A 27 -14.75 -7.92 4.71
CA TRP A 27 -14.26 -9.21 5.23
C TRP A 27 -15.00 -9.66 6.48
N LYS A 28 -15.05 -10.98 6.65
CA LYS A 28 -15.67 -11.65 7.81
C LYS A 28 -14.84 -12.80 8.38
N ASP A 29 -13.69 -13.07 7.77
CA ASP A 29 -12.79 -14.15 8.12
C ASP A 29 -11.34 -13.75 7.82
N LYS A 30 -10.39 -14.52 8.35
CA LYS A 30 -8.96 -14.25 8.22
C LYS A 30 -8.47 -14.19 6.77
N SER A 31 -8.99 -15.05 5.90
CA SER A 31 -8.56 -15.10 4.50
C SER A 31 -9.02 -13.87 3.74
N SER A 32 -10.30 -13.51 3.86
CA SER A 32 -10.86 -12.28 3.27
C SER A 32 -10.23 -11.01 3.85
N CYS A 33 -9.89 -11.01 5.14
CA CYS A 33 -9.16 -9.91 5.79
C CYS A 33 -7.76 -9.72 5.18
N LEU A 34 -6.97 -10.80 5.08
CA LEU A 34 -5.63 -10.73 4.49
C LEU A 34 -5.67 -10.31 3.01
N ASN A 35 -6.72 -10.69 2.27
CA ASN A 35 -6.92 -10.21 0.90
C ASN A 35 -7.22 -8.69 0.85
N ALA A 36 -7.99 -8.17 1.80
CA ALA A 36 -8.23 -6.73 1.91
C ALA A 36 -6.96 -5.97 2.32
N ALA A 37 -6.17 -6.50 3.26
CA ALA A 37 -4.87 -5.95 3.65
C ALA A 37 -3.90 -5.88 2.45
N LYS A 38 -3.82 -6.96 1.66
CA LYS A 38 -3.06 -6.98 0.41
C LYS A 38 -3.53 -5.92 -0.58
N THR A 39 -4.84 -5.80 -0.77
CA THR A 39 -5.44 -4.76 -1.61
C THR A 39 -5.01 -3.36 -1.15
N CYS A 40 -4.98 -3.10 0.16
CA CYS A 40 -4.48 -1.85 0.72
C CYS A 40 -3.02 -1.61 0.34
N SER A 41 -2.14 -2.60 0.56
CA SER A 41 -0.71 -2.47 0.28
C SER A 41 -0.40 -2.22 -1.20
N LEU A 42 -1.19 -2.79 -2.12
CA LEU A 42 -1.05 -2.56 -3.57
C LEU A 42 -1.34 -1.10 -3.98
N GLN A 43 -2.07 -0.35 -3.16
CA GLN A 43 -2.43 1.04 -3.45
C GLN A 43 -1.34 2.05 -3.04
N ILE A 44 -0.35 1.65 -2.23
CA ILE A 44 0.62 2.57 -1.63
C ILE A 44 1.41 3.35 -2.69
N ALA A 45 1.90 2.68 -3.72
CA ALA A 45 2.63 3.33 -4.82
C ALA A 45 1.78 4.41 -5.51
N SER A 46 0.51 4.09 -5.79
CA SER A 46 -0.41 5.05 -6.41
C SER A 46 -0.65 6.29 -5.55
N CYS A 47 -0.56 6.17 -4.23
CA CYS A 47 -0.64 7.31 -3.32
C CYS A 47 0.51 8.28 -3.57
N PHE A 48 1.75 7.81 -3.50
CA PHE A 48 2.93 8.67 -3.71
C PHE A 48 2.91 9.32 -5.09
N LYS A 49 2.57 8.54 -6.11
CA LYS A 49 2.48 8.98 -7.50
C LYS A 49 1.50 10.13 -7.74
N THR A 50 0.41 10.21 -7.00
CA THR A 50 -0.72 11.11 -7.35
C THR A 50 -1.14 12.07 -6.25
N ALA A 51 -0.75 11.85 -4.99
CA ALA A 51 -1.13 12.73 -3.87
C ALA A 51 -0.61 14.15 -4.06
N GLY A 52 0.58 14.29 -4.67
CA GLY A 52 1.26 15.55 -4.95
C GLY A 52 1.90 16.18 -3.71
N TRP A 53 3.00 16.91 -3.89
CA TRP A 53 3.64 17.65 -2.79
C TRP A 53 2.77 18.82 -2.30
N PRO A 54 2.64 19.09 -0.98
CA PRO A 54 3.25 18.38 0.16
C PRO A 54 2.46 17.19 0.70
N LYS A 55 1.31 16.89 0.09
CA LYS A 55 0.36 15.87 0.57
C LYS A 55 0.82 14.43 0.36
N ALA A 56 1.83 14.19 -0.47
CA ALA A 56 2.51 12.91 -0.60
C ALA A 56 3.13 12.41 0.72
N ILE A 57 3.44 13.30 1.67
CA ILE A 57 3.86 12.88 3.03
C ILE A 57 2.77 12.05 3.74
N GLU A 58 1.49 12.34 3.48
CA GLU A 58 0.39 11.61 4.12
C GLU A 58 0.30 10.15 3.62
N CYS A 59 0.96 9.81 2.50
CA CYS A 59 1.05 8.43 2.01
C CYS A 59 1.86 7.51 2.93
N PHE A 60 2.75 8.06 3.77
CA PHE A 60 3.40 7.27 4.82
C PHE A 60 2.40 6.85 5.91
N ASP A 61 1.44 7.71 6.24
CA ASP A 61 0.36 7.37 7.18
C ASP A 61 -0.58 6.32 6.56
N PHE A 62 -0.87 6.41 5.26
CA PHE A 62 -1.62 5.38 4.53
C PHE A 62 -0.90 4.03 4.52
N SER A 63 0.40 4.01 4.17
CA SER A 63 1.22 2.79 4.18
C SER A 63 1.24 2.13 5.57
N LYS A 64 1.36 2.93 6.62
CA LYS A 64 1.27 2.43 8.00
C LYS A 64 -0.09 1.84 8.31
N TRP A 65 -1.16 2.51 7.90
CA TRP A 65 -2.52 2.01 8.10
C TRP A 65 -2.74 0.66 7.41
N CYS A 66 -2.25 0.48 6.18
CA CYS A 66 -2.29 -0.83 5.51
C CYS A 66 -1.58 -1.93 6.32
N GLY A 67 -0.41 -1.63 6.90
CA GLY A 67 0.29 -2.54 7.79
C GLY A 67 -0.50 -2.86 9.08
N GLN A 68 -1.23 -1.88 9.63
CA GLN A 68 -2.10 -2.10 10.79
C GLN A 68 -3.33 -2.96 10.46
N VAL A 69 -3.87 -2.85 9.25
CA VAL A 69 -4.93 -3.74 8.76
C VAL A 69 -4.39 -5.18 8.65
N GLU A 70 -3.20 -5.36 8.09
CA GLU A 70 -2.54 -6.68 8.03
C GLU A 70 -2.30 -7.26 9.43
N GLU A 71 -1.76 -6.45 10.36
CA GLU A 71 -1.53 -6.84 11.75
C GLU A 71 -2.84 -7.29 12.44
N TYR A 72 -3.94 -6.55 12.23
CA TYR A 72 -5.27 -6.93 12.70
C TYR A 72 -5.70 -8.28 12.15
N CYS A 73 -5.50 -8.53 10.85
CA CYS A 73 -5.86 -9.81 10.25
C CYS A 73 -5.09 -10.99 10.86
N HIS A 74 -3.84 -10.77 11.31
CA HIS A 74 -3.05 -11.81 11.97
C HIS A 74 -3.43 -12.02 13.44
N ASN A 75 -3.64 -10.93 14.19
CA ASN A 75 -3.69 -10.96 15.65
C ASN A 75 -5.10 -10.87 16.24
N ASP A 76 -6.00 -10.14 15.58
CA ASP A 76 -7.32 -9.76 16.11
C ASP A 76 -8.50 -10.44 15.40
N CYS A 77 -8.27 -10.95 14.19
CA CYS A 77 -9.22 -11.71 13.38
C CYS A 77 -9.30 -13.25 13.60
N PRO A 78 -8.52 -13.94 14.48
CA PRO A 78 -8.67 -15.40 14.66
C PRO A 78 -9.90 -15.83 15.48
N SER A 79 -10.57 -14.92 16.20
CA SER A 79 -11.59 -15.24 17.21
C SER A 79 -12.94 -14.56 16.95
N GLY A 80 -13.72 -15.05 15.98
CA GLY A 80 -15.17 -14.79 15.82
C GLY A 80 -15.63 -13.34 15.53
N ASN A 81 -14.79 -12.33 15.78
CA ASN A 81 -15.08 -10.90 15.65
C ASN A 81 -14.32 -10.27 14.47
N CYS A 82 -14.01 -11.06 13.45
CA CYS A 82 -13.30 -10.55 12.28
C CYS A 82 -14.24 -9.74 11.40
N GLY A 83 -14.07 -8.42 11.37
CA GLY A 83 -14.88 -7.55 10.55
C GLY A 83 -14.24 -6.20 10.30
N LYS A 84 -14.57 -5.59 9.14
CA LYS A 84 -14.01 -4.30 8.73
C LYS A 84 -14.27 -3.18 9.73
N THR A 85 -15.46 -3.15 10.32
CA THR A 85 -15.83 -2.17 11.35
C THR A 85 -15.00 -2.33 12.64
N ASP A 86 -14.76 -3.56 13.10
CA ASP A 86 -13.93 -3.82 14.28
C ASP A 86 -12.47 -3.42 14.03
N CYS A 87 -11.94 -3.77 12.84
CA CYS A 87 -10.63 -3.31 12.40
C CYS A 87 -10.53 -1.79 12.40
N TRP A 88 -11.53 -1.08 11.84
CA TRP A 88 -11.53 0.38 11.81
C TRP A 88 -11.51 0.97 13.23
N ASN A 89 -12.31 0.43 14.15
CA ASN A 89 -12.38 0.92 15.52
C ASN A 89 -11.05 0.75 16.28
N LYS A 90 -10.34 -0.38 16.06
CA LYS A 90 -9.06 -0.67 16.71
C LYS A 90 -7.85 -0.02 16.02
N ARG A 91 -7.89 0.08 14.69
CA ARG A 91 -6.76 0.47 13.83
C ARG A 91 -7.09 1.71 12.99
N LYS A 92 -7.87 2.64 13.54
CA LYS A 92 -8.25 3.86 12.83
C LYS A 92 -7.00 4.61 12.32
N PRO A 93 -7.03 5.14 11.09
CA PRO A 93 -6.02 6.07 10.60
C PRO A 93 -5.78 7.21 11.59
N SER A 94 -4.53 7.62 11.74
CA SER A 94 -4.19 8.77 12.57
C SER A 94 -4.55 10.08 11.87
N GLY A 95 -5.52 10.82 12.38
CA GLY A 95 -5.94 12.13 11.85
C GLY A 95 -7.24 12.06 11.03
N SER A 96 -7.52 13.08 10.22
CA SER A 96 -8.77 13.23 9.46
C SER A 96 -8.76 12.55 8.09
N ASN A 97 -7.72 11.81 7.76
CA ASN A 97 -7.52 11.29 6.40
C ASN A 97 -8.30 10.00 6.11
N GLY A 98 -8.85 9.34 7.13
CA GLY A 98 -9.66 8.13 6.98
C GLY A 98 -11.16 8.41 7.11
N THR A 99 -11.97 7.79 6.25
CA THR A 99 -13.44 7.80 6.34
C THR A 99 -13.94 6.46 6.88
N PRO A 100 -14.73 6.42 7.97
CA PRO A 100 -15.24 5.17 8.50
C PRO A 100 -16.14 4.44 7.50
N PRO A 101 -16.18 3.10 7.53
CA PRO A 101 -17.16 2.34 6.78
C PRO A 101 -18.57 2.74 7.22
N THR A 102 -19.44 3.09 6.25
CA THR A 102 -20.82 3.47 6.53
C THR A 102 -21.70 2.24 6.47
N VAL A 103 -22.33 1.89 7.59
CA VAL A 103 -23.28 0.77 7.66
C VAL A 103 -24.70 1.32 7.58
N SER A 104 -25.45 0.91 6.57
CA SER A 104 -26.87 1.21 6.44
C SER A 104 -27.68 -0.04 6.76
N THR A 105 -28.58 0.08 7.74
CA THR A 105 -29.48 -0.98 8.13
C THR A 105 -30.87 -0.67 7.59
N THR A 106 -31.37 -1.50 6.68
CA THR A 106 -32.73 -1.37 6.15
C THR A 106 -33.62 -2.40 6.83
N VAL A 107 -34.68 -1.92 7.47
CA VAL A 107 -35.72 -2.76 8.06
C VAL A 107 -36.86 -2.87 7.05
N TYR A 108 -37.21 -4.09 6.68
CA TYR A 108 -38.32 -4.37 5.75
C TYR A 108 -39.28 -5.39 6.35
N PRO A 109 -40.57 -5.37 5.96
CA PRO A 109 -41.51 -6.42 6.34
C PRO A 109 -40.97 -7.77 5.87
N CYS A 110 -40.95 -8.77 6.75
CA CYS A 110 -40.56 -10.12 6.31
C CYS A 110 -41.62 -10.60 5.30
N PRO A 111 -41.22 -11.22 4.18
CA PRO A 111 -42.18 -11.90 3.32
C PRO A 111 -42.93 -12.95 4.16
N ALA A 112 -44.25 -13.03 3.98
CA ALA A 112 -45.08 -14.04 4.64
C ALA A 112 -44.56 -15.43 4.29
N THR A 113 -44.46 -16.32 5.28
CA THR A 113 -43.94 -17.68 5.13
C THR A 113 -44.82 -18.47 4.17
N SER A 114 -44.48 -18.45 2.88
CA SER A 114 -44.94 -19.41 1.90
C SER A 114 -43.81 -20.42 1.70
N THR A 115 -44.14 -21.70 1.88
CA THR A 115 -43.26 -22.84 1.63
C THR A 115 -42.98 -22.92 0.12
N MET A 116 -42.11 -22.05 -0.37
CA MET A 116 -41.54 -22.11 -1.70
C MET A 116 -40.02 -21.95 -1.59
N ALA A 117 -39.31 -22.86 -2.23
CA ALA A 117 -37.88 -22.99 -2.20
C ALA A 117 -37.20 -21.63 -2.44
N THR A 118 -36.55 -21.12 -1.40
CA THR A 118 -35.75 -19.91 -1.46
C THR A 118 -34.61 -20.14 -2.45
N SER A 119 -34.72 -19.57 -3.66
CA SER A 119 -33.54 -19.30 -4.46
C SER A 119 -32.78 -18.18 -3.75
N VAL A 120 -31.97 -18.56 -2.76
CA VAL A 120 -30.96 -17.68 -2.18
C VAL A 120 -30.11 -17.22 -3.36
N ALA A 121 -30.22 -15.93 -3.72
CA ALA A 121 -29.19 -15.30 -4.54
C ALA A 121 -27.90 -15.43 -3.73
N ARG A 122 -27.12 -16.46 -4.08
CA ARG A 122 -25.85 -16.78 -3.46
C ARG A 122 -25.03 -15.50 -3.50
N PRO A 123 -24.54 -14.97 -2.36
CA PRO A 123 -23.52 -13.93 -2.43
C PRO A 123 -22.43 -14.50 -3.31
N SER A 124 -22.03 -13.77 -4.35
CA SER A 124 -21.02 -14.21 -5.30
C SER A 124 -19.78 -14.62 -4.52
N THR A 125 -19.65 -15.91 -4.22
CA THR A 125 -18.45 -16.52 -3.66
C THR A 125 -17.49 -16.58 -4.82
N THR A 126 -16.89 -15.45 -5.17
CA THR A 126 -15.68 -15.43 -5.98
C THR A 126 -14.62 -16.16 -5.17
N SER A 127 -14.35 -17.39 -5.59
CA SER A 127 -13.35 -18.27 -4.99
C SER A 127 -12.05 -17.50 -4.74
N HIS A 128 -11.71 -17.42 -3.46
CA HIS A 128 -10.52 -16.79 -2.91
C HIS A 128 -9.27 -17.49 -3.42
N CYS A 129 -8.48 -16.78 -4.22
CA CYS A 129 -7.04 -16.61 -4.07
C CYS A 129 -6.68 -15.51 -5.06
N ALA A 130 -6.09 -14.43 -4.58
CA ALA A 130 -5.04 -13.78 -5.34
C ALA A 130 -3.75 -14.37 -4.78
N PRO A 131 -2.80 -14.83 -5.61
CA PRO A 131 -1.50 -15.26 -5.11
C PRO A 131 -0.90 -14.14 -4.28
N THR A 132 -0.16 -14.50 -3.23
CA THR A 132 0.52 -13.51 -2.40
C THR A 132 1.40 -12.67 -3.31
N PRO A 133 1.29 -11.33 -3.31
CA PRO A 133 2.17 -10.50 -4.11
C PRO A 133 3.58 -10.59 -3.52
N THR A 134 4.33 -11.62 -3.88
CA THR A 134 5.78 -11.53 -3.88
C THR A 134 6.09 -10.59 -5.02
N ASN A 135 6.47 -9.35 -4.69
CA ASN A 135 6.93 -8.42 -5.70
C ASN A 135 8.04 -9.13 -6.50
N ILE A 136 7.81 -9.30 -7.80
CA ILE A 136 8.76 -9.92 -8.71
C ILE A 136 10.02 -9.04 -8.75
N CYS A 137 9.82 -7.73 -8.68
CA CYS A 137 10.89 -6.76 -8.59
C CYS A 137 11.50 -6.74 -7.18
N LYS A 138 12.82 -6.63 -7.12
CA LYS A 138 13.59 -6.66 -5.88
C LYS A 138 13.99 -5.24 -5.48
N GLN A 139 13.74 -4.91 -4.22
CA GLN A 139 14.33 -3.72 -3.58
C GLN A 139 15.84 -3.95 -3.43
N PRO A 140 16.71 -3.06 -3.94
CA PRO A 140 18.16 -3.19 -3.76
C PRO A 140 18.57 -2.97 -2.30
N THR A 141 19.77 -3.46 -1.95
CA THR A 141 20.44 -3.22 -0.68
C THR A 141 21.73 -2.45 -0.90
N ASN A 142 21.93 -1.41 -0.12
CA ASN A 142 23.20 -0.70 -0.08
C ASN A 142 23.43 -0.15 1.33
N THR A 143 24.37 -0.73 2.06
CA THR A 143 24.71 -0.35 3.43
C THR A 143 25.33 1.04 3.50
N ASP A 144 26.12 1.42 2.49
CA ASP A 144 26.77 2.73 2.43
C ASP A 144 25.76 3.86 2.26
N TRP A 145 24.60 3.57 1.66
CA TRP A 145 23.50 4.53 1.57
C TRP A 145 22.37 4.29 2.58
N GLY A 146 22.44 3.18 3.32
CA GLY A 146 21.55 2.85 4.43
C GLY A 146 20.17 2.35 4.02
N TYR A 147 19.98 1.86 2.79
CA TYR A 147 18.71 1.28 2.34
C TYR A 147 18.81 -0.22 2.06
N GLY A 148 17.66 -0.91 2.10
CA GLY A 148 17.55 -2.34 1.88
C GLY A 148 16.10 -2.83 1.84
N PRO A 149 15.87 -4.16 1.80
CA PRO A 149 14.55 -4.76 1.89
C PRO A 149 13.81 -4.27 3.13
N GLY A 150 12.56 -3.82 2.96
CA GLY A 150 11.76 -3.23 4.03
C GLY A 150 12.22 -1.84 4.51
N LYS A 151 13.32 -1.31 3.96
CA LYS A 151 13.90 0.00 4.30
C LYS A 151 14.35 0.75 3.02
N PRO A 152 13.44 1.08 2.08
CA PRO A 152 13.79 1.88 0.91
C PRO A 152 14.17 3.31 1.31
N VAL A 153 14.77 4.08 0.39
CA VAL A 153 15.14 5.46 0.69
C VAL A 153 13.88 6.23 1.06
N ALA A 154 13.93 6.93 2.20
CA ALA A 154 12.81 7.66 2.76
C ALA A 154 11.53 6.83 3.02
N GLY A 155 11.59 5.49 3.00
CA GLY A 155 10.38 4.68 3.15
C GLY A 155 9.46 4.69 1.92
N VAL A 156 9.89 5.24 0.77
CA VAL A 156 9.12 5.20 -0.49
C VAL A 156 9.25 3.79 -1.10
N PRO A 157 8.19 2.96 -1.10
CA PRO A 157 8.30 1.57 -1.50
C PRO A 157 8.48 1.41 -3.01
N LEU A 158 9.13 0.32 -3.42
CA LEU A 158 9.13 -0.09 -4.82
C LEU A 158 7.71 -0.55 -5.19
N PRO A 159 7.08 0.03 -6.23
CA PRO A 159 5.76 -0.40 -6.65
C PRO A 159 5.71 -1.90 -6.94
N VAL A 160 4.56 -2.52 -6.68
CA VAL A 160 4.42 -3.97 -6.78
C VAL A 160 4.25 -4.36 -8.24
N VAL A 161 5.11 -5.25 -8.71
CA VAL A 161 4.87 -6.04 -9.91
C VAL A 161 4.63 -7.47 -9.45
N GLY A 162 3.44 -7.98 -9.67
CA GLY A 162 3.07 -9.30 -9.18
C GLY A 162 2.03 -9.93 -10.07
N CYS A 163 1.39 -10.97 -9.56
CA CYS A 163 0.32 -11.61 -10.30
C CYS A 163 -0.90 -10.70 -10.35
N ASN A 164 -1.61 -10.77 -11.47
CA ASN A 164 -2.87 -10.08 -11.66
C ASN A 164 -3.89 -10.53 -10.60
N ASP A 165 -4.65 -9.59 -10.04
CA ASP A 165 -5.70 -9.80 -9.03
C ASP A 165 -7.12 -9.85 -9.64
N ASN A 166 -7.23 -9.69 -10.96
CA ASN A 166 -8.45 -9.93 -11.73
C ASN A 166 -8.46 -11.32 -12.41
N LYS A 167 -9.28 -12.23 -11.88
CA LYS A 167 -9.40 -13.63 -12.37
C LYS A 167 -9.75 -13.74 -13.85
N LYS A 168 -10.59 -12.84 -14.37
CA LYS A 168 -11.02 -12.87 -15.77
C LYS A 168 -9.89 -12.47 -16.72
N ASP A 169 -9.06 -11.53 -16.29
CA ASP A 169 -7.94 -10.99 -17.06
C ASP A 169 -6.68 -11.86 -16.95
N TRP A 170 -6.44 -12.46 -15.78
CA TRP A 170 -5.25 -13.24 -15.46
C TRP A 170 -4.91 -14.35 -16.45
N LYS A 171 -5.92 -15.05 -16.98
CA LYS A 171 -5.70 -16.14 -17.93
C LYS A 171 -4.94 -15.68 -19.18
N SER A 172 -5.17 -14.44 -19.59
CA SER A 172 -4.50 -13.83 -20.74
C SER A 172 -3.30 -12.99 -20.30
N ASN A 173 -3.39 -12.35 -19.13
CA ASN A 173 -2.41 -11.42 -18.60
C ASN A 173 -2.07 -11.78 -17.15
N PRO A 174 -1.19 -12.77 -16.91
CA PRO A 174 -0.96 -13.30 -15.57
C PRO A 174 -0.27 -12.32 -14.62
N PHE A 175 0.40 -11.29 -15.14
CA PHE A 175 1.13 -10.29 -14.37
C PHE A 175 0.44 -8.93 -14.42
N LYS A 176 0.69 -8.11 -13.39
CA LYS A 176 0.17 -6.75 -13.27
C LYS A 176 1.16 -5.83 -12.57
N PHE A 177 1.24 -4.60 -13.04
CA PHE A 177 2.01 -3.51 -12.44
C PHE A 177 1.08 -2.59 -11.65
N TYR A 178 1.18 -2.62 -10.33
CA TYR A 178 0.25 -1.95 -9.41
C TYR A 178 0.71 -0.52 -9.09
N ASN A 179 0.21 0.43 -9.89
CA ASN A 179 0.54 1.86 -9.76
C ASN A 179 -0.66 2.80 -9.90
N HIS A 180 -1.89 2.27 -9.82
CA HIS A 180 -3.12 3.05 -9.79
C HIS A 180 -3.97 2.69 -8.55
N PRO A 181 -4.83 3.61 -8.07
CA PRO A 181 -5.64 3.37 -6.88
C PRO A 181 -6.60 2.19 -7.07
N ASP A 182 -7.21 2.10 -8.25
CA ASP A 182 -8.02 0.96 -8.67
C ASP A 182 -7.15 -0.03 -9.45
N SER A 183 -7.03 -1.25 -8.95
CA SER A 183 -6.22 -2.30 -9.59
C SER A 183 -6.74 -2.72 -10.97
N ARG A 184 -7.99 -2.38 -11.31
CA ARG A 184 -8.55 -2.59 -12.65
C ARG A 184 -7.97 -1.62 -13.69
N SER A 185 -7.45 -0.47 -13.24
CA SER A 185 -6.78 0.52 -14.08
C SER A 185 -5.27 0.27 -14.20
N CYS A 186 -4.72 -0.63 -13.39
CA CYS A 186 -3.32 -1.05 -13.47
C CYS A 186 -3.06 -1.89 -14.72
N GLN A 187 -1.89 -1.71 -15.32
CA GLN A 187 -1.51 -2.43 -16.53
C GLN A 187 -1.26 -3.90 -16.25
N SER A 188 -2.03 -4.77 -16.89
CA SER A 188 -1.79 -6.22 -16.94
C SER A 188 -1.00 -6.60 -18.18
N PHE A 189 -0.22 -7.68 -18.12
CA PHE A 189 0.64 -8.13 -19.21
C PHE A 189 1.04 -9.61 -19.10
N THR A 190 1.57 -10.16 -20.19
CA THR A 190 2.35 -11.41 -20.19
C THR A 190 3.84 -11.09 -20.07
N TRP A 191 4.60 -11.96 -19.39
CA TRP A 191 6.01 -11.67 -19.10
C TRP A 191 6.87 -11.47 -20.36
N ASN A 192 6.64 -12.31 -21.38
CA ASN A 192 7.33 -12.23 -22.67
C ASN A 192 7.14 -10.90 -23.40
N GLN A 193 6.04 -10.19 -23.15
CA GLN A 193 5.76 -8.90 -23.78
C GLN A 193 6.33 -7.71 -23.01
N ARG A 194 6.63 -7.86 -21.71
CA ARG A 194 7.14 -6.76 -20.86
C ARG A 194 8.17 -7.23 -19.80
N PRO A 195 9.33 -7.79 -20.20
CA PRO A 195 10.34 -8.28 -19.25
C PRO A 195 11.03 -7.15 -18.46
N ASN A 196 10.98 -5.91 -18.94
CA ASN A 196 11.62 -4.74 -18.30
C ASN A 196 10.68 -3.97 -17.34
N VAL A 197 9.52 -4.51 -16.98
CA VAL A 197 8.55 -3.85 -16.09
C VAL A 197 9.15 -3.43 -14.74
N CYS A 198 10.18 -4.12 -14.27
CA CYS A 198 10.87 -3.71 -13.04
C CYS A 198 11.71 -2.44 -13.20
N ALA A 199 12.17 -2.11 -14.41
CA ALA A 199 12.77 -0.81 -14.69
C ALA A 199 11.75 0.31 -14.57
N ASP A 200 10.51 0.08 -15.02
CA ASP A 200 9.39 1.03 -14.85
C ASP A 200 9.08 1.22 -13.35
N ALA A 201 9.05 0.14 -12.57
CA ALA A 201 8.87 0.21 -11.12
C ALA A 201 10.02 0.96 -10.42
N CYS A 202 11.27 0.72 -10.82
CA CYS A 202 12.43 1.48 -10.30
C CYS A 202 12.33 2.97 -10.62
N GLN A 203 11.88 3.32 -11.83
CA GLN A 203 11.71 4.70 -12.27
C GLN A 203 10.61 5.40 -11.44
N GLU A 204 9.47 4.74 -11.25
CA GLU A 204 8.37 5.29 -10.46
C GLU A 204 8.78 5.47 -8.98
N GLN A 205 9.49 4.51 -8.37
CA GLN A 205 10.06 4.68 -7.03
C GLN A 205 11.02 5.88 -6.94
N TYR A 206 11.83 6.08 -7.98
CA TYR A 206 12.76 7.21 -8.03
C TYR A 206 12.03 8.55 -8.07
N GLU A 207 11.03 8.66 -8.93
CA GLU A 207 10.18 9.87 -9.07
C GLU A 207 9.48 10.17 -7.76
N ASP A 208 8.81 9.19 -7.16
CA ASP A 208 8.14 9.32 -5.86
C ASP A 208 9.11 9.73 -4.73
N CYS A 209 10.34 9.18 -4.74
CA CYS A 209 11.40 9.56 -3.81
C CYS A 209 11.81 11.03 -4.00
N VAL A 210 11.96 11.50 -5.23
CA VAL A 210 12.31 12.90 -5.50
C VAL A 210 11.15 13.82 -5.12
N ASP A 211 9.93 13.51 -5.56
CA ASP A 211 8.76 14.36 -5.40
C ASP A 211 8.26 14.42 -3.95
N THR A 212 8.65 13.46 -3.11
CA THR A 212 8.32 13.45 -1.68
C THR A 212 9.53 13.82 -0.82
N TYR A 213 10.59 13.01 -0.84
CA TYR A 213 11.71 13.17 0.10
C TYR A 213 12.58 14.38 -0.22
N VAL A 214 12.95 14.56 -1.49
CA VAL A 214 13.80 15.69 -1.90
C VAL A 214 13.05 17.01 -1.75
N GLN A 215 11.74 17.03 -2.05
CA GLN A 215 10.92 18.22 -1.80
C GLN A 215 10.82 18.53 -0.30
N SER A 216 10.58 17.54 0.56
CA SER A 216 10.58 17.73 2.03
C SER A 216 11.89 18.27 2.57
N CYS A 217 12.99 17.79 2.00
CA CYS A 217 14.32 18.28 2.30
C CYS A 217 14.58 19.74 1.89
N ASN A 218 14.03 20.15 0.75
CA ASN A 218 14.19 21.50 0.20
C ASN A 218 13.22 22.50 0.81
N ASP A 219 12.07 22.04 1.28
CA ASP A 219 11.01 22.89 1.82
C ASP A 219 11.42 23.43 3.21
N GLN A 220 11.89 24.67 3.21
CA GLN A 220 12.20 25.43 4.42
C GLN A 220 10.97 26.17 4.97
N SER A 221 9.79 26.09 4.34
CA SER A 221 8.62 26.93 4.64
C SER A 221 7.72 26.42 5.77
N TRP A 222 7.84 25.14 6.17
CA TRP A 222 7.22 24.63 7.40
C TRP A 222 7.92 25.12 8.70
N ARG A 223 8.84 26.09 8.58
CA ARG A 223 9.71 26.63 9.65
C ARG A 223 9.22 27.97 10.25
N ASN A 224 7.92 28.15 10.44
CA ASN A 224 7.43 29.17 11.40
C ASN A 224 7.16 28.46 12.74
N GLY A 225 8.07 28.45 13.73
CA GLY A 225 9.23 29.29 13.90
C GLY A 225 10.28 28.67 14.82
N SER A 226 11.36 28.21 14.19
CA SER A 226 12.70 28.20 14.79
C SER A 226 13.71 27.85 13.69
N LYS A 227 14.49 28.87 13.29
CA LYS A 227 15.78 28.65 12.64
C LYS A 227 16.58 27.73 13.56
N TYR A 228 17.21 26.70 13.01
CA TYR A 228 18.02 25.68 13.70
C TYR A 228 17.28 24.48 14.29
N HIS A 229 16.82 23.54 13.46
CA HIS A 229 16.97 22.12 13.78
C HIS A 229 17.34 21.34 12.51
N LYS A 230 18.65 21.32 12.19
CA LYS A 230 19.25 20.05 11.73
C LYS A 230 18.78 19.02 12.75
N ARG A 231 18.21 17.88 12.35
CA ARG A 231 17.89 16.80 13.30
C ARG A 231 19.21 16.25 13.90
N THR A 232 19.81 16.97 14.83
CA THR A 232 20.99 16.56 15.59
C THR A 232 20.49 15.72 16.75
N ASN A 233 20.75 14.42 16.71
CA ASN A 233 20.83 13.52 17.87
C ASN A 233 19.68 13.54 18.91
N ASP A 234 18.43 13.76 18.51
CA ASP A 234 17.30 13.42 19.39
C ASP A 234 16.98 11.92 19.28
N ASN A 235 16.70 11.25 20.40
CA ASN A 235 16.33 9.82 20.55
C ASN A 235 15.06 9.34 19.77
N GLY A 236 14.53 10.11 18.83
CA GLY A 236 13.43 9.68 17.94
C GLY A 236 13.88 8.69 16.86
N GLY A 237 12.94 8.01 16.21
CA GLY A 237 13.22 7.01 15.17
C GLY A 237 13.71 7.60 13.85
N CYS A 238 13.96 6.72 12.89
CA CYS A 238 14.27 7.08 11.50
C CYS A 238 13.00 7.10 10.66
N ALA A 239 12.94 7.92 9.62
CA ALA A 239 11.72 8.05 8.83
C ALA A 239 11.36 6.77 8.06
N ALA A 240 12.34 5.89 7.83
CA ALA A 240 12.15 4.53 7.33
C ALA A 240 11.50 3.55 8.34
N SER A 241 11.17 4.00 9.56
CA SER A 241 10.54 3.17 10.60
C SER A 241 9.03 2.94 10.40
N ASN A 242 8.45 3.34 9.25
CA ASN A 242 7.02 3.19 8.93
C ASN A 242 6.06 3.83 9.97
N THR A 243 6.53 4.77 10.79
CA THR A 243 5.70 5.35 11.86
C THR A 243 4.85 6.53 11.40
N GLY A 244 5.06 7.08 10.20
CA GLY A 244 4.29 8.19 9.58
C GLY A 244 4.46 9.54 10.29
N SER A 245 4.44 9.53 11.63
CA SER A 245 4.72 10.65 12.52
C SER A 245 6.13 11.24 12.38
N GLU A 246 7.10 10.44 11.96
CA GLU A 246 8.46 10.91 11.65
C GLU A 246 8.49 11.84 10.43
N TRP A 247 7.60 11.67 9.45
CA TRP A 247 7.49 12.55 8.26
C TRP A 247 6.62 13.79 8.50
N ARG A 248 5.82 13.81 9.56
CA ARG A 248 5.05 15.00 9.98
C ARG A 248 5.95 16.15 10.46
N LYS A 249 7.25 15.88 10.69
CA LYS A 249 8.25 16.88 11.05
C LYS A 249 9.01 17.30 9.79
N SER A 250 9.00 18.60 9.50
CA SER A 250 9.61 19.18 8.29
C SER A 250 11.10 18.87 8.15
N GLY A 251 11.55 18.83 6.89
CA GLY A 251 12.95 18.65 6.52
C GLY A 251 13.36 17.21 6.26
N CYS A 252 14.64 17.05 5.96
CA CYS A 252 15.25 15.76 5.73
C CYS A 252 15.34 14.91 7.02
N ASP A 253 15.25 13.59 6.84
CA ASP A 253 15.45 12.59 7.89
C ASP A 253 16.90 12.57 8.42
N LYS A 254 17.13 12.12 9.66
CA LYS A 254 18.39 12.32 10.40
C LYS A 254 19.59 11.76 9.64
N VAL A 255 20.76 12.39 9.85
CA VAL A 255 22.02 11.94 9.23
C VAL A 255 22.29 10.47 9.55
N HIS A 256 22.09 10.03 10.80
CA HIS A 256 22.34 8.65 11.22
C HIS A 256 21.31 7.63 10.72
N CYS A 257 20.19 8.08 10.15
CA CYS A 257 19.16 7.18 9.61
C CYS A 257 19.53 6.60 8.25
N TRP A 258 20.44 7.29 7.58
CA TRP A 258 20.98 6.93 6.29
C TRP A 258 22.49 6.74 6.44
N GLY A 259 23.12 6.08 5.46
CA GLY A 259 24.57 5.90 5.48
C GLY A 259 25.30 7.22 5.21
N GLN A 260 26.16 7.23 4.21
CA GLN A 260 26.99 8.38 3.87
C GLN A 260 26.15 9.64 3.51
N GLY A 261 26.71 10.82 3.85
CA GLY A 261 26.23 12.12 3.38
C GLY A 261 25.50 12.99 4.41
N GLY A 262 25.19 14.23 4.01
CA GLY A 262 24.53 15.25 4.83
C GLY A 262 23.01 15.13 4.96
N ASN A 263 22.41 16.17 5.57
CA ASN A 263 20.98 16.28 5.81
C ASN A 263 20.34 17.40 4.98
N ASP A 264 20.38 17.26 3.65
CA ASP A 264 19.95 18.26 2.69
C ASP A 264 19.37 17.61 1.42
N GLY A 265 18.66 18.41 0.61
CA GLY A 265 17.99 17.91 -0.60
C GLY A 265 18.92 17.39 -1.68
N ASN A 266 20.16 17.90 -1.79
CA ASN A 266 21.12 17.36 -2.75
C ASN A 266 21.58 15.97 -2.31
N THR A 267 21.85 15.77 -1.02
CA THR A 267 22.19 14.46 -0.48
C THR A 267 21.01 13.49 -0.60
N ALA A 268 19.78 13.93 -0.31
CA ALA A 268 18.57 13.14 -0.53
C ALA A 268 18.41 12.71 -1.98
N LYS A 269 18.63 13.62 -2.95
CA LYS A 269 18.57 13.31 -4.38
C LYS A 269 19.65 12.30 -4.79
N LYS A 270 20.86 12.39 -4.23
CA LYS A 270 21.91 11.39 -4.44
C LYS A 270 21.49 10.01 -3.92
N ARG A 271 20.83 9.94 -2.75
CA ARG A 271 20.28 8.68 -2.20
C ARG A 271 19.21 8.07 -3.11
N CYS A 272 18.21 8.86 -3.52
CA CYS A 272 17.18 8.40 -4.46
C CYS A 272 17.83 7.89 -5.76
N LYS A 273 18.81 8.62 -6.31
CA LYS A 273 19.51 8.21 -7.53
C LYS A 273 20.34 6.94 -7.34
N ALA A 274 21.03 6.80 -6.21
CA ALA A 274 21.79 5.58 -5.90
C ALA A 274 20.85 4.37 -5.83
N GLN A 275 19.73 4.49 -5.11
CA GLN A 275 18.72 3.43 -5.04
C GLN A 275 18.15 3.08 -6.41
N TYR A 276 17.89 4.08 -7.26
CA TYR A 276 17.42 3.84 -8.63
C TYR A 276 18.42 3.03 -9.46
N GLN A 277 19.70 3.41 -9.46
CA GLN A 277 20.74 2.70 -10.21
C GLN A 277 20.93 1.27 -9.70
N ASP A 278 20.96 1.09 -8.38
CA ASP A 278 21.07 -0.23 -7.78
C ASP A 278 19.81 -1.06 -8.07
N CYS A 279 18.62 -0.44 -8.11
CA CYS A 279 17.36 -1.10 -8.48
C CYS A 279 17.40 -1.62 -9.92
N LEU A 280 17.88 -0.82 -10.87
CA LEU A 280 18.08 -1.27 -12.25
C LEU A 280 19.07 -2.43 -12.33
N ALA A 281 20.17 -2.37 -11.58
CA ALA A 281 21.20 -3.40 -11.57
C ALA A 281 20.67 -4.74 -11.04
N VAL A 282 19.99 -4.74 -9.89
CA VAL A 282 19.49 -5.99 -9.28
C VAL A 282 18.30 -6.60 -10.05
N ASN A 283 17.58 -5.79 -10.85
CA ASN A 283 16.42 -6.24 -11.61
C ASN A 283 16.70 -6.48 -13.11
N LYS A 284 17.92 -6.22 -13.61
CA LYS A 284 18.26 -6.30 -15.05
C LYS A 284 17.90 -7.64 -15.72
N ASN A 285 18.02 -8.73 -14.98
CA ASN A 285 17.78 -10.10 -15.47
C ASN A 285 16.69 -10.80 -14.67
N VAL A 286 15.79 -10.05 -14.03
CA VAL A 286 14.73 -10.65 -13.22
C VAL A 286 13.80 -11.49 -14.11
N GLN A 287 13.38 -12.63 -13.59
CA GLN A 287 12.39 -13.51 -14.20
C GLN A 287 11.38 -13.87 -13.11
N PRO A 288 10.09 -14.02 -13.44
CA PRO A 288 9.04 -14.28 -12.49
C PRO A 288 9.13 -15.69 -11.89
N SER A 289 10.06 -16.54 -12.37
CA SER A 289 10.18 -17.94 -11.97
C SER A 289 8.81 -18.63 -12.14
N ASP A 290 8.42 -19.48 -11.18
CA ASP A 290 7.12 -20.15 -11.15
C ASP A 290 5.97 -19.27 -10.62
N GLN A 291 6.19 -17.96 -10.40
CA GLN A 291 5.13 -17.08 -9.92
C GLN A 291 4.03 -16.92 -10.96
N CYS A 292 2.79 -16.79 -10.48
CA CYS A 292 1.61 -16.51 -11.30
C CYS A 292 1.26 -17.59 -12.32
N GLN A 293 1.77 -18.82 -12.17
CA GLN A 293 1.37 -19.98 -12.98
C GLN A 293 -0.05 -20.48 -12.65
N SER A 294 -0.55 -20.18 -11.45
CA SER A 294 -1.90 -20.51 -11.02
C SER A 294 -2.58 -19.32 -10.35
N TRP A 295 -3.91 -19.28 -10.45
CA TRP A 295 -4.74 -18.27 -9.75
C TRP A 295 -4.77 -18.49 -8.24
N CYS A 296 -4.61 -19.74 -7.82
CA CYS A 296 -4.61 -20.18 -6.44
C CYS A 296 -3.35 -21.02 -6.23
N ASP A 297 -2.34 -20.50 -5.52
CA ASP A 297 -1.23 -21.36 -5.09
C ASP A 297 -1.80 -22.49 -4.24
N ALA A 298 -1.90 -23.68 -4.83
CA ALA A 298 -2.22 -24.91 -4.16
C ALA A 298 -0.98 -25.38 -3.37
N LYS A 299 -0.50 -24.58 -2.42
CA LYS A 299 0.48 -25.01 -1.41
C LYS A 299 0.22 -24.32 -0.07
N GLY A 300 -0.58 -25.01 0.73
CA GLY A 300 -0.76 -24.78 2.16
C GLY A 300 -1.32 -26.05 2.78
N ASN A 301 -0.44 -27.03 3.01
CA ASN A 301 -0.65 -28.04 4.05
C ASN A 301 -0.59 -27.35 5.41
#